data_AF-E6KJE3-F1
#
_entry.id   AF-E6KJE3-F1
#
_cell.length_a   1.000
_cell.length_b   1.000
_cell.length_c   1.000
_cell.angle_alpha   90.00
_cell.angle_beta   90.00
_cell.angle_gamma   90.00
#
_symmetry.space_group_name_H-M   'P 1'
#
loop_
_entity.id
_entity.type
_entity.pdbx_description
1 polymer ?
#
loop_
_entity_poly.entity_id
_entity_poly.type
_entity_poly.pdbx_seq_one_letter_code
_entity_poly.pdbx_strand_id
1 'polypeptide(L)'
;MFTKNKFQYCIYNHERLELHELQKEYQKDKVGTKLKYENQLFCPGCCKVDLVINEKKGKIYLSSHPKSPHSDGCEYALESASKIELKEYYEKIDANLAEQLLNRILEEKTTRAAQPVNANSPQDNNQVSDIKFVLENKGGIRKFLPRRSLLLNELEESAHLTMYYGECKVFIGKTDKKYYLRMFRNNDYAKYICNLVIPERVYRYLEDELRFIPQSEDLSFKHSRANAVPVKLAFVSTMKKKQEYYNGYLSFSKLLMVKRI
;
A
#
# COMPACT_ATOMS: atom_id res chain seq x y z
N MET A 1 13.71 -6.87 14.55
CA MET A 1 13.85 -7.27 13.12
C MET A 1 13.40 -6.08 12.29
N PHE A 2 14.34 -5.34 11.66
CA PHE A 2 14.04 -4.11 10.92
C PHE A 2 12.93 -4.36 9.90
N THR A 3 11.82 -3.62 10.01
CA THR A 3 10.89 -3.48 8.89
C THR A 3 11.65 -2.86 7.74
N LYS A 4 12.16 -3.72 6.86
CA LYS A 4 12.83 -3.31 5.64
C LYS A 4 11.82 -2.42 4.91
N ASN A 5 12.15 -1.14 4.83
CA ASN A 5 11.43 -0.14 4.07
C ASN A 5 10.02 0.22 4.61
N LYS A 6 9.96 0.82 5.81
CA LYS A 6 8.72 1.29 6.47
C LYS A 6 8.00 2.39 5.67
N PHE A 7 8.76 3.26 5.01
CA PHE A 7 8.25 4.41 4.27
C PHE A 7 8.02 4.01 2.81
N GLN A 8 6.75 3.90 2.40
CA GLN A 8 6.39 3.59 1.01
C GLN A 8 6.19 4.83 0.14
N TYR A 9 6.13 5.99 0.77
CA TYR A 9 6.07 7.31 0.18
C TYR A 9 6.65 8.32 1.18
N CYS A 10 6.97 9.51 0.70
CA CYS A 10 7.38 10.65 1.49
C CYS A 10 6.60 11.90 1.05
N ILE A 11 6.85 13.02 1.72
CA ILE A 11 6.37 14.33 1.30
C ILE A 11 7.52 15.09 0.66
N TYR A 12 7.32 15.57 -0.56
CA TYR A 12 8.24 16.43 -1.30
C TYR A 12 7.43 17.58 -1.89
N ASN A 13 7.85 18.83 -1.69
CA ASN A 13 7.09 20.02 -2.14
C ASN A 13 5.61 20.01 -1.75
N HIS A 14 5.29 19.59 -0.52
CA HIS A 14 3.92 19.45 0.00
C HIS A 14 3.05 18.36 -0.67
N GLU A 15 3.64 17.55 -1.55
CA GLU A 15 2.95 16.48 -2.27
C GLU A 15 3.49 15.10 -1.87
N ARG A 16 2.65 14.08 -2.08
CA ARG A 16 3.00 12.67 -1.87
C ARG A 16 3.90 12.22 -3.01
N LEU A 17 5.14 11.86 -2.70
CA LEU A 17 6.08 11.24 -3.64
C LEU A 17 6.23 9.77 -3.31
N GLU A 18 5.86 8.89 -4.23
CA GLU A 18 5.90 7.46 -4.00
C GLU A 18 7.33 6.90 -4.10
N LEU A 19 7.66 5.92 -3.25
CA LEU A 19 8.98 5.31 -3.28
C LEU A 19 9.28 4.62 -4.61
N HIS A 20 8.25 4.08 -5.29
CA HIS A 20 8.45 3.42 -6.57
C HIS A 20 8.80 4.42 -7.69
N GLU A 21 8.42 5.69 -7.56
CA GLU A 21 8.81 6.77 -8.48
C GLU A 21 10.26 7.16 -8.24
N LEU A 22 10.63 7.36 -6.95
CA LEU A 22 12.02 7.54 -6.54
C LEU A 22 12.92 6.39 -7.01
N GLN A 23 12.44 5.15 -6.98
CA GLN A 23 13.18 3.99 -7.49
C GLN A 23 13.49 4.12 -8.98
N LYS A 24 12.50 4.53 -9.79
CA LYS A 24 12.69 4.72 -11.23
C LYS A 24 13.66 5.86 -11.53
N GLU A 25 13.57 6.97 -10.80
CA GLU A 25 14.46 8.13 -10.97
C GLU A 25 15.90 7.78 -10.56
N TYR A 26 16.07 7.18 -9.38
CA TYR A 26 17.38 6.79 -8.85
C TYR A 26 18.10 5.77 -9.74
N GLN A 27 17.37 4.87 -10.39
CA GLN A 27 17.95 3.90 -11.33
C GLN A 27 18.49 4.56 -12.61
N LYS A 28 17.95 5.71 -13.02
CA LYS A 28 18.42 6.46 -14.19
C LYS A 28 19.65 7.31 -13.85
N ASP A 29 19.60 8.01 -12.72
CA ASP A 29 20.70 8.85 -12.25
C ASP A 29 20.79 8.84 -10.72
N LYS A 30 21.71 8.03 -10.18
CA LYS A 30 21.90 7.89 -8.74
C LYS A 30 22.36 9.19 -8.09
N VAL A 31 23.31 9.88 -8.71
CA VAL A 31 23.99 11.04 -8.12
C VAL A 31 23.06 12.25 -8.18
N GLY A 32 22.48 12.53 -9.35
CA GLY A 32 21.53 13.62 -9.51
C GLY A 32 20.27 13.43 -8.68
N THR A 33 19.73 12.21 -8.56
CA THR A 33 18.56 11.94 -7.70
C THR A 33 18.86 12.23 -6.23
N LYS A 34 20.03 11.81 -5.70
CA LYS A 34 20.39 12.11 -4.32
C LYS A 34 20.53 13.60 -4.08
N LEU A 35 21.24 14.30 -4.98
CA LEU A 35 21.45 15.74 -4.87
C LEU A 35 20.13 16.52 -4.95
N LYS A 36 19.24 16.12 -5.87
CA LYS A 36 17.92 16.75 -6.06
C LYS A 36 17.04 16.68 -4.81
N TYR A 37 17.06 15.56 -4.09
CA TYR A 37 16.17 15.31 -2.95
C TYR A 37 16.84 15.47 -1.58
N GLU A 38 18.11 15.89 -1.55
CA GLU A 38 18.84 16.12 -0.31
C GLU A 38 18.10 17.12 0.58
N ASN A 39 17.80 16.70 1.82
CA ASN A 39 17.08 17.48 2.83
C ASN A 39 15.71 18.03 2.40
N GLN A 40 15.07 17.42 1.40
CA GLN A 40 13.78 17.86 0.85
C GLN A 40 12.66 16.83 1.00
N LEU A 41 12.98 15.61 1.47
CA LEU A 41 12.00 14.55 1.69
C LEU A 41 11.59 14.54 3.15
N PHE A 42 10.29 14.59 3.42
CA PHE A 42 9.77 14.60 4.78
C PHE A 42 8.94 13.37 5.09
N CYS A 43 8.88 13.02 6.38
CA CYS A 43 8.01 11.97 6.89
C CYS A 43 6.55 12.28 6.57
N PRO A 44 5.79 11.33 5.98
CA PRO A 44 4.40 11.58 5.63
C PRO A 44 3.42 11.59 6.81
N GLY A 45 3.86 11.14 7.99
CA GLY A 45 3.05 11.23 9.21
C GLY A 45 3.12 12.61 9.87
N CYS A 46 4.34 13.09 10.13
CA CYS A 46 4.53 14.36 10.86
C CYS A 46 4.93 15.55 9.99
N CYS A 47 5.33 15.34 8.74
CA CYS A 47 5.84 16.36 7.81
C CYS A 47 7.01 17.20 8.36
N LYS A 48 7.73 16.71 9.38
CA LYS A 48 8.86 17.42 10.02
C LYS A 48 10.18 16.66 9.95
N VAL A 49 10.15 15.34 10.05
CA VAL A 49 11.37 14.53 10.05
C VAL A 49 11.89 14.37 8.63
N ASP A 50 13.14 14.76 8.40
CA ASP A 50 13.83 14.53 7.14
C ASP A 50 14.03 13.03 6.89
N LEU A 51 13.76 12.62 5.66
CA LEU A 51 13.99 11.29 5.15
C LEU A 51 15.16 11.32 4.18
N VAL A 52 16.01 10.29 4.27
CA VAL A 52 17.15 10.11 3.40
C VAL A 52 16.97 8.87 2.52
N ILE A 53 17.41 8.98 1.27
CA ILE A 53 17.46 7.85 0.33
C ILE A 53 18.71 7.02 0.61
N ASN A 54 18.51 5.79 1.05
CA ASN A 54 19.56 4.80 1.24
C ASN A 54 19.48 3.71 0.19
N GLU A 55 20.61 3.06 -0.09
CA GLU A 55 20.70 1.91 -1.00
C GLU A 55 21.27 0.70 -0.26
N LYS A 56 20.65 -0.46 -0.42
CA LYS A 56 21.18 -1.74 0.08
C LYS A 56 20.91 -2.83 -0.94
N LYS A 57 21.97 -3.53 -1.37
CA LYS A 57 21.91 -4.59 -2.40
C LYS A 57 21.17 -4.14 -3.67
N GLY A 58 21.48 -2.94 -4.16
CA GLY A 58 20.87 -2.39 -5.39
C GLY A 58 19.42 -1.92 -5.26
N LYS A 59 18.86 -1.91 -4.04
CA LYS A 59 17.48 -1.45 -3.77
C LYS A 59 17.50 -0.24 -2.87
N ILE A 60 16.76 0.80 -3.25
CA ILE A 60 16.60 1.96 -2.38
C ILE A 60 15.48 1.78 -1.35
N TYR A 61 15.66 2.43 -0.21
CA TYR A 61 14.66 2.57 0.85
C TYR A 61 14.85 3.93 1.52
N LEU A 62 13.77 4.44 2.13
CA LEU A 62 13.82 5.67 2.91
C LEU A 62 14.03 5.32 4.39
N SER A 63 14.79 6.15 5.09
CA SER A 63 14.86 6.14 6.55
C SER A 63 14.85 7.56 7.09
N SER A 64 14.44 7.74 8.33
CA SER A 64 14.65 9.00 9.05
C SER A 64 16.14 9.32 9.10
N HIS A 65 16.49 10.60 8.90
CA HIS A 65 17.83 11.07 9.22
C HIS A 65 18.08 10.81 10.71
N PRO A 66 19.23 10.23 11.11
CA PRO A 66 19.55 10.00 12.51
C PRO A 66 19.44 11.31 13.29
N LYS A 67 18.86 11.25 14.50
CA LYS A 67 18.65 12.35 15.45
C LYS A 67 17.39 13.22 15.25
N SER A 68 16.63 13.10 14.17
CA SER A 68 15.39 13.89 14.00
C SER A 68 14.20 13.22 14.70
N PRO A 69 13.68 13.77 15.82
CA PRO A 69 12.55 13.18 16.52
C PRO A 69 11.26 13.40 15.71
N HIS A 70 10.43 12.36 15.65
CA HIS A 70 9.07 12.52 15.15
C HIS A 70 8.24 13.36 16.13
N SER A 71 7.25 14.09 15.61
CA SER A 71 6.23 14.73 16.45
C SER A 71 5.34 13.68 17.13
N ASP A 72 4.75 14.08 18.27
CA ASP A 72 3.84 13.24 19.04
C ASP A 72 2.72 12.67 18.16
N GLY A 73 2.47 11.37 18.33
CA GLY A 73 1.43 10.66 17.60
C GLY A 73 1.74 10.31 16.14
N CYS A 74 2.96 10.56 15.65
CA CYS A 74 3.38 10.13 14.31
C CYS A 74 3.41 8.59 14.19
N GLU A 75 2.62 8.04 13.26
CA GLU A 75 2.59 6.59 13.01
C GLU A 75 3.97 6.02 12.58
N TYR A 76 4.81 6.84 11.97
CA TYR A 76 6.15 6.44 11.55
C TYR A 76 7.18 6.41 12.69
N ALA A 77 6.84 6.93 13.88
CA ALA A 77 7.63 6.74 15.10
C ALA A 77 7.36 5.38 15.76
N LEU A 78 6.18 4.79 15.52
CA LEU A 78 5.74 3.58 16.20
C LEU A 78 6.52 2.34 15.75
N GLU A 79 6.75 1.40 16.67
CA GLU A 79 7.22 0.08 16.28
C GLU A 79 6.18 -0.64 15.41
N SER A 80 6.65 -1.57 14.59
CA SER A 80 5.74 -2.39 13.78
C SER A 80 5.05 -3.45 14.61
N ALA A 81 3.78 -3.69 14.29
CA ALA A 81 3.01 -4.75 14.93
C ALA A 81 3.59 -6.13 14.59
N SER A 82 3.54 -7.03 15.57
CA SER A 82 3.90 -8.44 15.41
C SER A 82 2.89 -9.19 14.53
N LYS A 83 3.28 -10.36 14.05
CA LYS A 83 2.41 -11.24 13.25
C LYS A 83 1.09 -11.57 13.95
N ILE A 84 1.12 -11.78 15.26
CA ILE A 84 -0.05 -12.16 16.06
C ILE A 84 -0.96 -10.94 16.22
N GLU A 85 -0.42 -9.78 16.58
CA GLU A 85 -1.19 -8.53 16.72
C GLU A 85 -1.90 -8.15 15.41
N LEU A 86 -1.20 -8.26 14.28
CA LEU A 86 -1.80 -7.97 12.96
C LEU A 86 -2.94 -8.93 12.62
N LYS A 87 -2.78 -10.22 12.94
CA LYS A 87 -3.82 -11.22 12.71
C LYS A 87 -5.06 -10.90 13.55
N GLU A 88 -4.89 -10.71 14.86
CA GLU A 88 -6.00 -10.38 15.76
C GLU A 88 -6.70 -9.08 15.33
N TYR A 89 -5.94 -8.06 14.92
CA TYR A 89 -6.47 -6.77 14.48
C TYR A 89 -7.32 -6.90 13.22
N TYR A 90 -6.79 -7.48 12.13
CA TYR A 90 -7.53 -7.56 10.86
C TYR A 90 -8.69 -8.57 10.88
N GLU A 91 -8.66 -9.56 11.78
CA GLU A 91 -9.82 -10.42 12.03
C GLU A 91 -10.97 -9.61 12.65
N LYS A 92 -10.68 -8.78 13.65
CA LYS A 92 -11.67 -8.05 14.45
C LYS A 92 -12.01 -6.64 13.98
N ILE A 93 -11.23 -6.09 13.06
CA ILE A 93 -11.43 -4.72 12.56
C ILE A 93 -12.86 -4.54 12.05
N ASP A 94 -13.47 -3.41 12.37
CA ASP A 94 -14.78 -3.05 11.82
C ASP A 94 -14.71 -2.91 10.29
N ALA A 95 -15.80 -3.26 9.60
CA ALA A 95 -15.84 -3.23 8.14
C ALA A 95 -15.70 -1.80 7.59
N ASN A 96 -16.34 -0.81 8.21
CA ASN A 96 -16.27 0.58 7.78
C ASN A 96 -14.85 1.13 8.00
N LEU A 97 -14.23 0.81 9.13
CA LEU A 97 -12.84 1.21 9.40
C LEU A 97 -11.85 0.56 8.40
N ALA A 98 -12.05 -0.71 8.06
CA ALA A 98 -11.23 -1.39 7.06
C ALA A 98 -11.37 -0.71 5.68
N GLU A 99 -12.59 -0.44 5.25
CA GLU A 99 -12.88 0.28 4.01
C GLU A 99 -12.21 1.66 4.00
N GLN A 100 -12.38 2.43 5.07
CA GLN A 100 -11.75 3.73 5.28
C GLN A 100 -10.22 3.70 5.15
N LEU A 101 -9.55 2.72 5.76
CA LEU A 101 -8.10 2.54 5.64
C LEU A 101 -7.66 2.20 4.21
N LEU A 102 -8.40 1.30 3.55
CA LEU A 102 -8.13 0.91 2.17
C LEU A 102 -8.38 2.07 1.20
N ASN A 103 -9.43 2.86 1.40
CA ASN A 103 -9.70 4.07 0.64
C ASN A 103 -8.56 5.09 0.80
N ARG A 104 -8.18 5.39 2.05
CA ARG A 104 -7.12 6.36 2.36
C ARG A 104 -5.80 6.04 1.69
N ILE A 105 -5.38 4.76 1.64
CA ILE A 105 -4.09 4.43 1.02
C ILE A 105 -4.13 4.61 -0.50
N LEU A 106 -5.32 4.47 -1.11
CA LEU A 106 -5.57 4.69 -2.53
C LEU A 106 -5.80 6.17 -2.89
N GLU A 107 -5.91 7.08 -1.94
CA GLU A 107 -6.00 8.50 -2.26
C GLU A 107 -4.63 9.05 -2.66
N GLU A 108 -4.55 9.56 -3.89
CA GLU A 108 -3.33 10.18 -4.45
C GLU A 108 -3.08 11.58 -3.89
N LYS A 109 -4.15 12.28 -3.51
CA LYS A 109 -4.11 13.70 -3.18
C LYS A 109 -4.26 13.91 -1.68
N THR A 110 -3.13 13.96 -0.98
CA THR A 110 -3.06 14.81 0.21
C THR A 110 -2.82 16.24 -0.25
N THR A 111 -3.74 16.84 -1.00
CA THR A 111 -3.66 18.27 -1.29
C THR A 111 -3.92 18.99 0.02
N ARG A 112 -2.86 19.43 0.72
CA ARG A 112 -3.07 20.52 1.66
C ARG A 112 -3.38 21.73 0.81
N ALA A 113 -4.62 22.23 0.92
CA ALA A 113 -4.84 23.64 0.68
C ALA A 113 -3.80 24.38 1.52
N ALA A 114 -2.96 25.19 0.87
CA ALA A 114 -2.19 26.18 1.58
C ALA A 114 -3.22 27.02 2.35
N GLN A 115 -3.33 26.85 3.67
CA GLN A 115 -4.08 27.81 4.45
C GLN A 115 -3.30 29.12 4.34
N PRO A 116 -3.88 30.18 3.78
CA PRO A 116 -3.42 31.51 4.13
C PRO A 116 -3.68 31.64 5.62
N VAL A 117 -2.69 32.12 6.36
CA VAL A 117 -2.89 32.58 7.74
C VAL A 117 -3.88 33.74 7.67
N ASN A 118 -5.17 33.45 7.82
CA ASN A 118 -6.19 34.44 8.06
C ASN A 118 -6.90 34.05 9.36
N ALA A 119 -6.60 34.83 10.40
CA ALA A 119 -7.38 34.83 11.63
C ALA A 119 -8.82 35.21 11.29
N ASN A 120 -9.76 34.42 11.80
CA ASN A 120 -11.22 34.61 11.78
C ASN A 120 -11.95 34.09 10.52
N SER A 121 -12.19 32.78 10.49
CA SER A 121 -13.40 32.23 9.87
C SER A 121 -13.98 31.10 10.75
N PRO A 122 -15.32 30.91 10.77
CA PRO A 122 -15.94 29.81 11.50
C PRO A 122 -15.47 28.49 10.90
N GLN A 123 -15.12 27.53 11.76
CA GLN A 123 -14.63 26.21 11.37
C GLN A 123 -15.66 25.49 10.50
N ASP A 124 -15.44 25.53 9.19
CA ASP A 124 -16.12 24.65 8.25
C ASP A 124 -15.50 23.25 8.42
N ASN A 125 -16.31 22.30 8.89
CA ASN A 125 -15.93 20.94 9.28
C ASN A 125 -15.59 20.06 8.06
N ASN A 126 -14.63 20.47 7.23
CA ASN A 126 -13.94 19.56 6.33
C ASN A 126 -12.90 18.77 7.14
N GLN A 127 -13.39 17.83 7.96
CA GLN A 127 -12.57 16.79 8.58
C GLN A 127 -11.94 15.94 7.46
N VAL A 128 -10.73 16.32 7.04
CA VAL A 128 -9.80 15.35 6.45
C VAL A 128 -9.72 14.20 7.44
N SER A 129 -10.29 13.06 7.06
CA SER A 129 -10.49 11.94 7.98
C SER A 129 -9.17 11.57 8.66
N ASP A 130 -9.13 11.67 9.99
CA ASP A 130 -7.97 11.49 10.86
C ASP A 130 -7.56 9.99 11.00
N ILE A 131 -7.91 9.17 10.00
CA ILE A 131 -7.76 7.71 10.00
C ILE A 131 -6.29 7.34 9.88
N LYS A 132 -5.62 7.04 10.99
CA LYS A 132 -4.19 6.67 11.01
C LYS A 132 -3.97 5.19 10.70
N PHE A 133 -2.83 4.85 10.08
CA PHE A 133 -2.44 3.47 9.82
C PHE A 133 -1.78 2.85 11.06
N VAL A 134 -2.56 2.74 12.13
CA VAL A 134 -2.11 2.32 13.46
C VAL A 134 -3.12 1.34 14.04
N LEU A 135 -2.61 0.29 14.69
CA LEU A 135 -3.41 -0.53 15.60
C LEU A 135 -3.05 -0.21 17.05
N GLU A 136 -3.97 -0.46 17.96
CA GLU A 136 -3.72 -0.49 19.39
C GLU A 136 -3.84 -1.93 19.88
N ASN A 137 -2.81 -2.44 20.54
CA ASN A 137 -2.83 -3.81 21.05
C ASN A 137 -3.57 -3.88 22.42
N LYS A 138 -3.72 -5.09 22.96
CA LYS A 138 -4.42 -5.32 24.24
C LYS A 138 -3.84 -4.55 25.43
N GLY A 139 -2.58 -4.13 25.36
CA GLY A 139 -1.91 -3.34 26.39
C GLY A 139 -2.00 -1.83 26.17
N GLY A 140 -2.84 -1.35 25.25
CA GLY A 140 -2.94 0.07 24.89
C GLY A 140 -1.74 0.58 24.08
N ILE A 141 -0.85 -0.30 23.62
CA ILE A 141 0.35 0.11 22.88
C ILE A 141 -0.01 0.24 21.41
N ARG A 142 0.21 1.46 20.89
CA ARG A 142 0.03 1.77 19.47
C ARG A 142 1.17 1.20 18.64
N LYS A 143 0.84 0.51 17.54
CA LYS A 143 1.78 -0.10 16.61
C LYS A 143 1.47 0.29 15.17
N PHE A 144 2.52 0.41 14.36
CA PHE A 144 2.43 0.74 12.94
C PHE A 144 1.83 -0.41 12.14
N LEU A 145 0.89 -0.09 11.23
CA LEU A 145 0.37 -1.02 10.23
C LEU A 145 1.27 -1.06 8.98
N PRO A 146 1.88 -2.23 8.67
CA PRO A 146 2.73 -2.37 7.49
C PRO A 146 1.98 -2.17 6.19
N ARG A 147 2.60 -1.40 5.28
CA ARG A 147 2.10 -1.09 3.95
C ARG A 147 3.17 -1.35 2.89
N ARG A 148 2.76 -1.70 1.68
CA ARG A 148 3.66 -1.92 0.55
C ARG A 148 3.03 -1.54 -0.79
N SER A 149 3.71 -0.75 -1.59
CA SER A 149 3.26 -0.47 -2.95
C SER A 149 3.48 -1.69 -3.85
N LEU A 150 2.46 -2.07 -4.62
CA LEU A 150 2.56 -3.06 -5.71
C LEU A 150 3.43 -2.55 -6.85
N LEU A 151 3.63 -1.23 -6.93
CA LEU A 151 4.37 -0.57 -7.99
C LEU A 151 5.89 -0.60 -7.82
N LEU A 152 6.41 -1.06 -6.67
CA LEU A 152 7.84 -1.30 -6.47
C LEU A 152 8.39 -2.34 -7.45
N ASN A 153 9.64 -2.19 -7.89
CA ASN A 153 10.26 -3.10 -8.88
C ASN A 153 10.26 -4.58 -8.44
N GLU A 154 10.48 -4.82 -7.15
CA GLU A 154 10.38 -6.15 -6.54
C GLU A 154 9.61 -6.04 -5.22
N LEU A 155 8.64 -6.92 -5.03
CA LEU A 155 7.98 -7.09 -3.74
C LEU A 155 8.86 -7.91 -2.80
N GLU A 156 8.49 -7.94 -1.52
CA GLU A 156 9.18 -8.76 -0.53
C GLU A 156 8.21 -9.80 0.02
N GLU A 157 8.73 -11.00 0.29
CA GLU A 157 8.00 -11.99 1.07
C GLU A 157 7.70 -11.45 2.45
N SER A 158 6.47 -11.68 2.91
CA SER A 158 6.02 -11.26 4.22
C SER A 158 5.14 -12.34 4.82
N ALA A 159 5.60 -12.90 5.93
CA ALA A 159 4.79 -13.75 6.79
C ALA A 159 3.82 -12.93 7.68
N HIS A 160 3.89 -11.60 7.62
CA HIS A 160 3.05 -10.66 8.36
C HIS A 160 1.96 -10.14 7.43
N LEU A 161 0.74 -9.96 7.94
CA LEU A 161 -0.32 -9.29 7.18
C LEU A 161 0.12 -7.86 6.88
N THR A 162 0.20 -7.55 5.59
CA THR A 162 0.66 -6.26 5.07
C THR A 162 -0.39 -5.73 4.11
N MET A 163 -0.65 -4.43 4.17
CA MET A 163 -1.55 -3.77 3.22
C MET A 163 -0.79 -3.46 1.93
N TYR A 164 -1.16 -4.12 0.84
CA TYR A 164 -0.63 -3.89 -0.49
C TYR A 164 -1.54 -2.94 -1.25
N TYR A 165 -0.98 -2.00 -2.01
CA TYR A 165 -1.77 -1.02 -2.75
C TYR A 165 -1.10 -0.61 -4.06
N GLY A 166 -1.89 -0.15 -5.02
CA GLY A 166 -1.39 0.48 -6.25
C GLY A 166 -2.26 0.19 -7.47
N GLU A 167 -1.84 0.78 -8.58
CA GLU A 167 -2.47 0.54 -9.88
C GLU A 167 -1.91 -0.69 -10.56
N CYS A 168 -2.79 -1.47 -11.17
CA CYS A 168 -2.41 -2.68 -11.88
C CYS A 168 -3.52 -3.05 -12.88
N LYS A 169 -3.26 -4.05 -13.73
CA LYS A 169 -4.32 -4.71 -14.50
C LYS A 169 -4.75 -5.98 -13.78
N VAL A 170 -6.04 -6.26 -13.71
CA VAL A 170 -6.58 -7.43 -13.02
C VAL A 170 -7.47 -8.30 -13.90
N PHE A 171 -7.46 -9.59 -13.60
CA PHE A 171 -8.31 -10.61 -14.19
C PHE A 171 -8.69 -11.62 -13.11
N ILE A 172 -9.89 -12.22 -13.19
CA ILE A 172 -10.33 -13.25 -12.25
C ILE A 172 -10.25 -14.63 -12.91
N GLY A 173 -9.29 -15.44 -12.49
CA GLY A 173 -9.30 -16.87 -12.79
C GLY A 173 -10.25 -17.59 -11.84
N LYS A 174 -11.13 -18.45 -12.34
CA LYS A 174 -12.04 -19.25 -11.51
C LYS A 174 -11.68 -20.74 -11.59
N THR A 175 -11.86 -21.42 -10.47
CA THR A 175 -11.91 -22.89 -10.33
C THR A 175 -13.14 -23.25 -9.50
N ASP A 176 -13.48 -24.52 -9.41
CA ASP A 176 -14.65 -25.01 -8.66
C ASP A 176 -14.78 -24.49 -7.22
N LYS A 177 -13.66 -24.19 -6.54
CA LYS A 177 -13.65 -23.82 -5.11
C LYS A 177 -12.99 -22.48 -4.80
N LYS A 178 -12.35 -21.84 -5.79
CA LYS A 178 -11.47 -20.68 -5.57
C LYS A 178 -11.46 -19.74 -6.75
N TYR A 179 -11.33 -18.47 -6.41
CA TYR A 179 -11.11 -17.38 -7.34
C TYR A 179 -9.68 -16.86 -7.16
N TYR A 180 -9.12 -16.38 -8.26
CA TYR A 180 -7.74 -15.93 -8.37
C TYR A 180 -7.77 -14.53 -8.95
N LEU A 181 -7.64 -13.50 -8.10
CA LEU A 181 -7.46 -12.14 -8.57
C LEU A 181 -6.00 -11.98 -9.01
N ARG A 182 -5.78 -12.11 -10.32
CA ARG A 182 -4.48 -12.07 -10.97
C ARG A 182 -4.12 -10.64 -11.30
N MET A 183 -3.01 -10.15 -10.75
CA MET A 183 -2.56 -8.78 -10.87
C MET A 183 -1.34 -8.69 -11.78
N PHE A 184 -1.39 -7.82 -12.78
CA PHE A 184 -0.33 -7.56 -13.75
C PHE A 184 0.09 -6.09 -13.70
N ARG A 185 1.33 -5.79 -14.07
CA ARG A 185 1.78 -4.39 -14.22
C ARG A 185 0.88 -3.67 -15.22
N ASN A 186 0.56 -2.42 -14.91
CA ASN A 186 -0.06 -1.53 -15.88
C ASN A 186 1.01 -0.90 -16.78
N ASN A 187 1.64 -1.72 -17.61
CA ASN A 187 2.61 -1.29 -18.62
C ASN A 187 2.59 -2.27 -19.82
N ASP A 188 3.35 -1.98 -20.86
CA ASP A 188 3.33 -2.73 -22.12
C ASP A 188 3.70 -4.21 -21.94
N TYR A 189 4.60 -4.51 -21.00
CA TYR A 189 5.01 -5.88 -20.71
C TYR A 189 3.98 -6.67 -19.88
N ALA A 190 3.08 -5.96 -19.19
CA ALA A 190 2.07 -6.50 -18.28
C ALA A 190 2.61 -7.65 -17.41
N LYS A 191 3.79 -7.44 -16.80
CA LYS A 191 4.47 -8.44 -15.98
C LYS A 191 3.56 -8.91 -14.85
N TYR A 192 3.49 -10.21 -14.63
CA TYR A 192 2.66 -10.78 -13.57
C TYR A 192 3.24 -10.43 -12.19
N ILE A 193 2.40 -9.87 -11.32
CA ILE A 193 2.78 -9.37 -10.00
C ILE A 193 2.37 -10.37 -8.93
N CYS A 194 1.06 -10.62 -8.83
CA CYS A 194 0.48 -11.33 -7.70
C CYS A 194 -0.72 -12.17 -8.14
N ASN A 195 -0.84 -13.34 -7.54
CA ASN A 195 -2.06 -14.14 -7.52
C ASN A 195 -2.70 -14.05 -6.13
N LEU A 196 -3.74 -13.24 -5.98
CA LEU A 196 -4.48 -13.17 -4.72
C LEU A 196 -5.57 -14.25 -4.72
N VAL A 197 -5.39 -15.27 -3.88
CA VAL A 197 -6.36 -16.36 -3.74
C VAL A 197 -7.53 -15.88 -2.89
N ILE A 198 -8.75 -16.00 -3.43
CA ILE A 198 -10.00 -15.64 -2.78
C ILE A 198 -10.85 -16.93 -2.65
N PRO A 199 -11.08 -17.43 -1.43
CA PRO A 199 -12.00 -18.56 -1.21
C PRO A 199 -13.40 -18.22 -1.70
N GLU A 200 -14.13 -19.20 -2.25
CA GLU A 200 -15.50 -19.00 -2.75
C GLU A 200 -16.42 -18.30 -1.72
N ARG A 201 -16.37 -18.73 -0.45
CA ARG A 201 -17.15 -18.12 0.64
C ARG A 201 -16.87 -16.63 0.85
N VAL A 202 -15.65 -16.17 0.52
CA VAL A 202 -15.26 -14.75 0.61
C VAL A 202 -15.68 -14.03 -0.67
N TYR A 203 -15.49 -14.67 -1.83
CA TYR A 203 -15.84 -14.13 -3.13
C TYR A 203 -17.33 -13.79 -3.23
N ARG A 204 -18.23 -14.59 -2.66
CA ARG A 204 -19.67 -14.30 -2.64
C ARG A 204 -20.02 -12.93 -2.03
N TYR A 205 -19.22 -12.41 -1.11
CA TYR A 205 -19.42 -11.06 -0.54
C TYR A 205 -18.79 -9.95 -1.39
N LEU A 206 -17.97 -10.31 -2.38
CA LEU A 206 -17.26 -9.38 -3.26
C LEU A 206 -17.81 -9.42 -4.69
N GLU A 207 -18.75 -10.31 -4.99
CA GLU A 207 -19.19 -10.61 -6.34
C GLU A 207 -19.69 -9.36 -7.07
N ASP A 208 -20.55 -8.57 -6.41
CA ASP A 208 -21.05 -7.32 -6.96
C ASP A 208 -19.96 -6.28 -7.21
N GLU A 209 -19.00 -6.15 -6.30
CA GLU A 209 -17.88 -5.21 -6.41
C GLU A 209 -16.90 -5.62 -7.52
N LEU A 210 -16.73 -6.93 -7.75
CA LEU A 210 -15.77 -7.48 -8.69
C LEU A 210 -16.36 -7.83 -10.06
N ARG A 211 -17.68 -7.73 -10.24
CA ARG A 211 -18.39 -8.16 -11.47
C ARG A 211 -17.91 -7.48 -12.76
N PHE A 212 -17.30 -6.31 -12.65
CA PHE A 212 -16.78 -5.57 -13.81
C PHE A 212 -15.43 -6.13 -14.31
N ILE A 213 -14.76 -6.96 -13.51
CA ILE A 213 -13.48 -7.57 -13.86
C ILE A 213 -13.76 -8.84 -14.68
N PRO A 214 -13.14 -9.00 -15.87
CA PRO A 214 -13.31 -10.20 -16.67
C PRO A 214 -12.91 -11.47 -15.89
N GLN A 215 -13.72 -12.51 -16.05
CA GLN A 215 -13.56 -13.79 -15.37
C GLN A 215 -13.58 -14.96 -16.35
N SER A 216 -12.73 -15.97 -16.13
CA SER A 216 -12.74 -17.21 -16.91
C SER A 216 -12.21 -18.40 -16.12
N GLU A 217 -12.59 -19.60 -16.54
CA GLU A 217 -11.98 -20.87 -16.14
C GLU A 217 -10.68 -21.17 -16.92
N ASP A 218 -10.42 -20.45 -18.02
CA ASP A 218 -9.10 -20.47 -18.68
C ASP A 218 -8.05 -19.79 -17.78
N LEU A 219 -7.28 -20.64 -17.10
CA LEU A 219 -6.23 -20.24 -16.18
C LEU A 219 -4.89 -19.98 -16.85
N SER A 220 -4.80 -19.92 -18.18
CA SER A 220 -3.55 -19.58 -18.86
C SER A 220 -3.14 -18.13 -18.59
N PHE A 221 -1.86 -17.89 -18.32
CA PHE A 221 -1.37 -16.52 -18.08
C PHE A 221 -1.52 -15.63 -19.32
N LYS A 222 -1.44 -16.20 -20.53
CA LYS A 222 -1.64 -15.48 -21.79
C LYS A 222 -3.07 -14.94 -21.88
N HIS A 223 -4.08 -15.79 -21.60
CA HIS A 223 -5.49 -15.38 -21.61
C HIS A 223 -5.77 -14.31 -20.55
N SER A 224 -5.39 -14.55 -19.29
CA SER A 224 -5.64 -13.58 -18.22
C SER A 224 -4.97 -12.24 -18.49
N ARG A 225 -3.73 -12.24 -18.98
CA ARG A 225 -2.99 -11.00 -19.26
C ARG A 225 -3.62 -10.20 -20.40
N ALA A 226 -4.10 -10.86 -21.45
CA ALA A 226 -4.71 -10.21 -22.60
C ALA A 226 -6.07 -9.56 -22.26
N ASN A 227 -6.79 -10.14 -21.31
CA ASN A 227 -8.14 -9.68 -20.91
C ASN A 227 -8.15 -8.89 -19.59
N ALA A 228 -6.99 -8.62 -19.00
CA ALA A 228 -6.92 -7.90 -17.73
C ALA A 228 -7.29 -6.42 -17.88
N VAL A 229 -8.10 -5.90 -16.97
CA VAL A 229 -8.58 -4.51 -16.98
C VAL A 229 -7.82 -3.65 -15.96
N PRO A 230 -7.53 -2.37 -16.25
CA PRO A 230 -6.86 -1.49 -15.31
C PRO A 230 -7.75 -1.19 -14.10
N VAL A 231 -7.14 -1.25 -12.92
CA VAL A 231 -7.78 -0.91 -11.64
C VAL A 231 -6.77 -0.29 -10.70
N LYS A 232 -7.30 0.41 -9.71
CA LYS A 232 -6.60 0.78 -8.49
C LYS A 232 -7.11 -0.08 -7.36
N LEU A 233 -6.23 -0.76 -6.63
CA LEU A 233 -6.67 -1.68 -5.57
C LEU A 233 -5.79 -1.61 -4.34
N ALA A 234 -6.40 -1.93 -3.20
CA ALA A 234 -5.72 -2.15 -1.93
C ALA A 234 -6.23 -3.44 -1.28
N PHE A 235 -5.35 -4.21 -0.67
CA PHE A 235 -5.73 -5.42 0.06
C PHE A 235 -4.76 -5.76 1.17
N VAL A 236 -5.23 -6.52 2.17
CA VAL A 236 -4.37 -7.02 3.25
C VAL A 236 -4.12 -8.52 3.08
N SER A 237 -2.85 -8.90 3.03
CA SER A 237 -2.45 -10.30 2.85
C SER A 237 -1.05 -10.56 3.40
N THR A 238 -0.72 -11.83 3.60
CA THR A 238 0.67 -12.30 3.59
C THR A 238 1.14 -12.45 2.14
N MET A 239 2.45 -12.39 1.88
CA MET A 239 3.00 -12.61 0.54
C MET A 239 4.09 -13.67 0.54
N LYS A 240 3.97 -14.64 -0.37
CA LYS A 240 5.00 -15.66 -0.62
C LYS A 240 5.43 -15.59 -2.07
N LYS A 241 6.74 -15.62 -2.33
CA LYS A 241 7.26 -15.64 -3.70
C LYS A 241 7.04 -17.03 -4.29
N LYS A 242 6.55 -17.09 -5.53
CA LYS A 242 6.40 -18.31 -6.30
C LYS A 242 6.98 -18.08 -7.68
N GLN A 243 8.17 -18.61 -7.91
CA GLN A 243 8.94 -18.38 -9.14
C GLN A 243 9.09 -16.87 -9.41
N GLU A 244 8.44 -16.35 -10.46
CA GLU A 244 8.55 -14.95 -10.91
C GLU A 244 7.44 -14.02 -10.40
N TYR A 245 6.45 -14.54 -9.65
CA TYR A 245 5.33 -13.77 -9.12
C TYR A 245 5.11 -14.07 -7.62
N TYR A 246 4.12 -13.43 -7.02
CA TYR A 246 3.79 -13.59 -5.61
C TYR A 246 2.41 -14.21 -5.42
N ASN A 247 2.22 -14.97 -4.34
CA ASN A 247 0.92 -15.47 -3.92
C ASN A 247 0.48 -14.74 -2.65
N GLY A 248 -0.72 -14.19 -2.71
CA GLY A 248 -1.47 -13.69 -1.57
C GLY A 248 -2.67 -14.58 -1.24
N TYR A 249 -3.26 -14.37 -0.07
CA TYR A 249 -4.47 -15.05 0.35
C TYR A 249 -5.38 -14.06 1.07
N LEU A 250 -6.61 -13.90 0.57
CA LEU A 250 -7.61 -13.04 1.15
C LEU A 250 -8.47 -13.83 2.14
N SER A 251 -8.43 -13.42 3.41
CA SER A 251 -9.16 -14.12 4.47
C SER A 251 -10.57 -13.58 4.70
N PHE A 252 -10.79 -12.29 4.44
CA PHE A 252 -12.05 -11.59 4.66
C PHE A 252 -12.31 -10.60 3.52
N SER A 253 -13.58 -10.42 3.13
CA SER A 253 -13.98 -9.53 2.03
C SER A 253 -13.63 -8.07 2.31
N LYS A 254 -13.88 -7.60 3.55
CA LYS A 254 -13.54 -6.24 4.05
C LYS A 254 -12.06 -5.85 3.92
N LEU A 255 -11.18 -6.78 3.56
CA LEU A 255 -9.74 -6.57 3.41
C LEU A 255 -9.30 -6.48 1.94
N LEU A 256 -10.23 -6.30 1.00
CA LEU A 256 -9.98 -6.00 -0.40
C LEU A 256 -10.83 -4.81 -0.81
N MET A 257 -10.24 -3.92 -1.58
CA MET A 257 -10.92 -2.82 -2.26
C MET A 257 -10.38 -2.70 -3.66
N VAL A 258 -11.28 -2.57 -4.64
CA VAL A 258 -10.94 -2.40 -6.04
C VAL A 258 -11.75 -1.24 -6.63
N LYS A 259 -11.08 -0.31 -7.30
CA LYS A 259 -11.66 0.83 -8.00
C LYS A 259 -11.29 0.77 -9.47
N ARG A 260 -12.27 1.02 -10.35
CA ARG A 260 -12.02 1.16 -11.79
C ARG A 260 -11.26 2.46 -12.06
N ILE A 261 -10.35 2.42 -13.03
CA ILE A 261 -9.64 3.58 -13.61
C ILE A 261 -10.25 3.88 -14.97
#